data_AF-A0A2K5E9F6-F1
#
_entry.id   AF-A0A2K5E9F6-F1
#
_cell.length_a   1.000
_cell.length_b   1.000
_cell.length_c   1.000
_cell.angle_alpha   90.00
_cell.angle_beta   90.00
_cell.angle_gamma   90.00
#
_symmetry.space_group_name_H-M   'P 1'
#
loop_
_entity.id
_entity.type
_entity.pdbx_description
1 polymer ?
#
loop_
_entity_poly.entity_id
_entity_poly.type
_entity_poly.pdbx_seq_one_letter_code
_entity_poly.pdbx_strand_id
1 'polypeptide(L)' 'MHIASTNPQYLVKKIIQTRIYESKYWKEECFGLIAELVADKAMELRNAMY' A
#
# COMPACT_ATOMS: atom_id res chain seq x y z
N MET A 1 -5.32 -14.43 -7.35
CA MET A 1 -5.85 -14.87 -6.03
C MET A 1 -6.90 -13.86 -5.59
N HIS A 2 -8.12 -14.32 -5.32
CA HIS A 2 -9.19 -13.47 -4.79
C HIS A 2 -9.21 -13.62 -3.26
N ILE A 3 -9.40 -12.50 -2.55
CA ILE A 3 -9.64 -12.49 -1.10
C ILE A 3 -11.11 -12.10 -0.92
N ALA A 4 -11.85 -12.81 -0.07
CA ALA A 4 -13.30 -12.61 0.09
C ALA A 4 -14.07 -12.61 -1.26
N SER A 5 -13.67 -13.50 -2.18
CA SER A 5 -14.24 -13.63 -3.54
C SER A 5 -14.15 -12.37 -4.41
N THR A 6 -13.29 -11.40 -4.06
CA THR A 6 -13.09 -10.16 -4.82
C THR A 6 -11.61 -9.88 -5.06
N ASN A 7 -11.33 -8.91 -5.94
CA ASN A 7 -9.99 -8.38 -6.08
C ASN A 7 -9.59 -7.73 -4.73
N PRO A 8 -8.46 -8.13 -4.11
CA PRO A 8 -8.03 -7.57 -2.83
C PRO A 8 -7.96 -6.04 -2.78
N GLN A 9 -7.69 -5.38 -3.91
CA GLN A 9 -7.67 -3.92 -3.97
C GLN A 9 -9.04 -3.32 -3.62
N TYR A 10 -10.14 -3.96 -4.06
CA TYR A 10 -11.50 -3.47 -3.84
C TYR A 10 -11.97 -3.52 -2.38
N LEU A 11 -11.19 -4.12 -1.48
CA LEU A 11 -11.44 -4.03 -0.05
C LEU A 11 -11.27 -2.59 0.48
N VAL A 12 -10.49 -1.76 -0.24
CA VAL A 12 -10.34 -0.33 0.03
C VAL A 12 -11.23 0.47 -0.92
N LYS A 13 -11.99 1.45 -0.38
CA LYS A 13 -12.89 2.30 -1.19
C LYS A 13 -12.12 3.03 -2.29
N LYS A 14 -12.73 3.17 -3.48
CA LYS A 14 -12.12 3.80 -4.66
C LYS A 14 -11.51 5.19 -4.40
N ILE A 15 -12.21 6.06 -3.65
CA ILE A 15 -11.70 7.40 -3.30
C ILE A 15 -10.39 7.31 -2.50
N ILE A 16 -10.27 6.33 -1.60
CA ILE A 16 -9.06 6.13 -0.79
C ILE A 16 -7.94 5.57 -1.67
N GLN A 17 -8.24 4.63 -2.56
CA GLN A 17 -7.26 4.10 -3.52
C GLN A 17 -6.65 5.22 -4.38
N THR A 18 -7.48 6.11 -4.92
CA THR A 18 -7.01 7.27 -5.69
C THR A 18 -6.06 8.14 -4.87
N ARG A 19 -6.42 8.45 -3.61
CA ARG A 19 -5.55 9.22 -2.71
C ARG A 19 -4.23 8.51 -2.40
N ILE A 20 -4.24 7.17 -2.23
CA ILE A 20 -3.03 6.38 -2.04
C ILE A 20 -2.12 6.52 -3.27
N TYR A 21 -2.64 6.26 -4.47
CA TYR A 21 -1.87 6.32 -5.72
C TYR A 21 -1.34 7.73 -6.04
N GLU A 22 -2.06 8.77 -5.65
CA GLU A 22 -1.65 10.16 -5.86
C GLU A 22 -0.63 10.65 -4.83
N SER A 23 -0.54 9.99 -3.67
CA SER A 23 0.35 10.38 -2.58
C SER A 23 1.83 10.35 -3.00
N LYS A 24 2.61 11.27 -2.41
CA LYS A 24 4.05 11.35 -2.62
C LYS A 24 4.74 10.03 -2.26
N TYR A 25 4.39 9.48 -1.10
CA TYR A 25 4.96 8.22 -0.62
C TYR A 25 4.72 7.06 -1.61
N TRP A 26 3.52 6.93 -2.18
CA TRP A 26 3.27 5.86 -3.16
C TRP A 26 4.15 6.01 -4.41
N LYS A 27 4.26 7.23 -4.94
CA LYS A 27 4.98 7.51 -6.18
C LYS A 27 6.50 7.34 -6.02
N GLU A 28 7.05 7.70 -4.87
CA GLU A 28 8.50 7.66 -4.62
C GLU A 28 8.95 6.33 -4.02
N GLU A 29 8.18 5.76 -3.09
CA GLU A 29 8.61 4.62 -2.27
C GLU A 29 7.91 3.31 -2.62
N CYS A 30 6.71 3.35 -3.22
CA CYS A 30 5.94 2.13 -3.55
C CYS A 30 5.93 1.78 -5.05
N PHE A 31 6.45 2.65 -5.91
CA PHE A 31 6.51 2.38 -7.35
C PHE A 31 7.50 1.23 -7.64
N GLY A 32 6.99 0.11 -8.17
CA GLY A 32 7.81 -1.07 -8.45
C GLY A 32 8.22 -1.87 -7.20
N LEU A 33 7.63 -1.58 -6.04
CA LEU A 33 7.93 -2.30 -4.81
C LEU A 33 7.49 -3.77 -4.92
N ILE A 34 8.42 -4.68 -4.64
CA ILE A 34 8.20 -6.13 -4.68
C ILE A 34 8.07 -6.70 -3.27
N ALA A 35 7.48 -7.89 -3.16
CA ALA A 35 7.17 -8.54 -1.88
C ALA A 35 8.38 -8.65 -0.92
N GLU A 36 9.58 -8.89 -1.45
CA GLU A 36 10.81 -9.02 -0.65
C GLU A 36 11.20 -7.71 0.06
N LEU A 37 10.96 -6.56 -0.58
CA LEU A 37 11.36 -5.23 -0.07
C LEU A 37 10.31 -4.57 0.81
N VAL A 38 9.12 -5.18 0.94
CA VAL A 38 8.01 -4.60 1.74
C VAL A 38 8.39 -4.48 3.21
N ALA A 39 9.09 -5.49 3.76
CA ALA A 39 9.50 -5.49 5.16
C ALA A 39 10.47 -4.33 5.47
N ASP A 40 11.43 -4.07 4.58
CA ASP A 40 12.39 -2.99 4.73
C ASP A 40 11.70 -1.62 4.81
N LYS A 41 10.78 -1.36 3.88
CA LYS A 41 9.98 -0.12 3.89
C LYS A 41 9.08 0.00 5.11
N ALA A 42 8.55 -1.12 5.61
CA ALA A 42 7.73 -1.11 6.82
C ALA A 42 8.54 -0.72 8.07
N MET A 43 9.83 -1.11 8.17
CA MET A 43 10.69 -0.74 9.30
C MET A 43 11.00 0.77 9.37
N GLU A 44 10.98 1.47 8.24
CA GLU A 44 11.22 2.92 8.18
C GLU A 44 10.02 3.75 8.71
N LEU A 45 8.82 3.15 8.77
CA LEU A 45 7.60 3.84 9.21
C LEU A 45 7.56 4.02 10.73
N ARG A 46 7.49 5.26 11.21
CA ARG A 46 7.43 5.59 12.65
C ARG A 46 6.03 5.74 13.23
N ASN A 47 4.99 5.71 12.40
CA ASN A 47 3.63 6.12 12.80
C ASN A 47 2.80 5.02 13.49
N ALA A 48 3.29 3.77 13.58
CA ALA A 48 2.55 2.64 14.14
C ALA A 48 2.87 2.34 15.63
N MET A 49 3.71 3.14 16.28
CA MET A 49 3.98 3.04 17.72
C MET A 49 3.32 4.21 18.49
N TYR A 50 1.99 4.25 18.53
CA TYR A 50 1.22 4.94 19.58
C TYR A 50 -0.15 4.28 19.73
#